data_AF-A0A2X1K690-F1
#
_entry.id   AF-A0A2X1K690-F1
#
_cell.length_a   1.000
_cell.length_b   1.000
_cell.length_c   1.000
_cell.angle_alpha   90.00
_cell.angle_beta   90.00
_cell.angle_gamma   90.00
#
_symmetry.space_group_name_H-M   'P 1'
#
loop_
_entity.id
_entity.type
_entity.pdbx_description
1 polymer ?
#
loop_
_entity_poly.entity_id
_entity_poly.type
_entity_poly.pdbx_seq_one_letter_code
_entity_poly.pdbx_strand_id
1 'polypeptide(L)' 'MIEFVYPHTHLVAGVDEVGRGPLVGAVVTAAVILDPARRLPAE' A
#
# COMPACT_ATOMS: atom_id res chain seq x y z
N MET A 1 10.57 22.44 1.57
CA MET A 1 9.53 21.41 1.41
C MET A 1 9.50 21.05 -0.07
N ILE A 2 9.76 19.79 -0.43
CA ILE A 2 9.59 19.35 -1.81
C ILE A 2 8.13 18.92 -1.95
N GLU A 3 7.39 19.53 -2.87
CA GLU A 3 6.06 19.02 -3.22
C GLU A 3 6.22 17.71 -3.98
N PHE A 4 5.52 16.68 -3.50
CA PHE A 4 5.39 15.44 -4.23
C PHE A 4 4.26 15.59 -5.25
N VAL A 5 4.59 15.54 -6.54
CA VAL A 5 3.61 15.55 -7.63
C VAL A 5 3.28 14.11 -7.99
N TYR A 6 2.01 13.73 -7.83
CA TYR A 6 1.54 12.42 -8.27
C TYR A 6 1.54 12.33 -9.81
N PRO A 7 1.93 11.19 -10.39
CA PRO A 7 1.80 10.99 -11.83
C PRO A 7 0.34 11.05 -12.26
N HIS A 8 0.07 11.46 -13.50
CA HIS A 8 -1.26 11.46 -14.08
C HIS A 8 -1.75 10.01 -14.32
N THR A 9 -2.31 9.39 -13.28
CA THR A 9 -2.90 8.05 -13.30
C THR A 9 -4.24 8.03 -12.59
N HIS A 10 -5.13 7.16 -13.04
CA HIS A 10 -6.42 6.89 -12.38
C HIS A 10 -6.33 5.80 -11.32
N LEU A 11 -5.26 4.99 -11.34
CA LEU A 11 -5.06 3.88 -10.44
C LEU A 11 -3.77 4.09 -9.64
N VAL A 12 -3.91 4.15 -8.33
CA VAL A 12 -2.80 4.24 -7.37
C VAL A 12 -2.96 3.07 -6.40
N ALA A 13 -1.90 2.29 -6.24
CA ALA A 13 -1.86 1.20 -5.26
C ALA A 13 -1.08 1.63 -4.02
N GLY A 14 -1.62 1.35 -2.84
CA GLY A 14 -0.83 1.30 -1.61
C GLY A 14 -0.08 -0.03 -1.56
N VAL A 15 1.15 -0.03 -1.08
CA VAL A 15 1.99 -1.23 -0.97
C VAL A 15 2.52 -1.31 0.46
N ASP A 16 2.51 -2.51 1.03
CA ASP A 16 3.11 -2.78 2.34
C ASP A 16 3.69 -4.21 2.40
N GLU A 17 4.62 -4.41 3.32
CA GLU A 17 5.26 -5.70 3.57
C GLU A 17 5.08 -6.20 5.00
N VAL A 18 5.11 -7.52 5.16
CA VAL A 18 5.18 -8.19 6.45
C VAL A 18 6.30 -9.22 6.45
N GLY A 19 6.86 -9.48 7.63
CA GLY A 19 7.87 -10.53 7.81
C GLY A 19 9.31 -10.12 7.54
N ARG A 20 9.65 -8.81 7.51
CA ARG A 20 11.04 -8.34 7.36
C ARG A 20 11.92 -8.53 8.62
N GLY A 21 11.30 -8.65 9.79
CA GLY A 21 11.98 -8.77 11.09
C GLY A 21 12.27 -10.19 11.60
N PRO A 22 11.42 -11.20 11.35
CA PRO A 22 11.69 -12.58 11.75
C PRO A 22 13.00 -13.16 11.20
N LEU A 23 13.65 -14.05 11.96
CA LEU A 23 14.90 -14.72 11.57
C LEU A 23 14.72 -15.77 10.47
N VAL A 24 13.51 -16.36 10.38
CA VAL A 24 13.15 -17.40 9.41
C VAL A 24 11.70 -17.16 8.97
N GLY A 25 11.45 -17.36 7.68
CA GLY A 25 10.16 -17.11 7.04
C GLY A 25 10.32 -16.23 5.81
N ALA A 26 9.33 -16.27 4.92
CA ALA A 26 9.32 -15.37 3.76
C ALA A 26 8.87 -13.97 4.17
N VAL A 27 9.42 -12.96 3.49
CA VAL A 27 8.82 -11.63 3.44
C VAL A 27 7.67 -11.70 2.43
N VAL A 28 6.50 -11.21 2.80
CA VAL A 28 5.33 -11.15 1.94
C VAL A 28 4.93 -9.70 1.75
N THR A 29 4.67 -9.31 0.50
CA THR A 29 4.20 -7.97 0.14
C THR A 29 2.80 -8.04 -0.43
N ALA A 30 2.04 -6.96 -0.25
CA ALA A 30 0.73 -6.77 -0.87
C ALA A 30 0.64 -5.40 -1.52
N ALA A 31 -0.10 -5.32 -2.63
CA ALA A 31 -0.44 -4.08 -3.30
C ALA A 31 -1.96 -4.00 -3.46
N VAL A 32 -2.56 -2.88 -3.05
CA VAL A 32 -4.01 -2.70 -3.04
C VAL A 32 -4.38 -1.38 -3.72
N ILE A 33 -5.24 -1.47 -4.72
CA ILE A 33 -5.99 -0.32 -5.27
C ILE A 33 -7.37 -0.35 -4.63
N LEU A 34 -7.73 0.71 -3.91
CA LEU A 34 -9.03 0.80 -3.25
C LEU A 34 -10.13 1.20 -4.23
N ASP A 35 -11.29 0.56 -4.10
CA ASP A 35 -12.53 1.06 -4.68
C ASP A 35 -12.98 2.30 -3.88
N PRO A 36 -13.08 3.50 -4.50
CA PRO A 36 -13.50 4.71 -3.80
C PRO A 36 -14.90 4.61 -3.14
N ALA A 37 -15.77 3.73 -3.65
CA ALA A 37 -17.09 3.49 -3.08
C ALA A 37 -17.07 2.59 -1.83
N ARG A 38 -15.96 1.90 -1.58
CA ARG A 38 -15.81 0.94 -0.47
C ARG A 38 -14.76 1.44 0.52
N ARG A 39 -15.25 2.00 1.62
CA ARG A 39 -14.39 2.41 2.74
C ARG A 39 -13.89 1.19 3.52
N LEU A 40 -12.65 1.27 3.99
CA LEU A 40 -12.11 0.31 4.95
C LEU A 40 -12.80 0.53 6.32
N PRO A 41 -12.91 -0.53 7.15
CA PRO A 41 -13.35 -0.39 8.53
C PRO A 41 -12.49 0.64 9.28
N ALA A 42 -13.13 1.47 10.10
CA ALA A 42 -12.40 2.32 11.04
C ALA A 42 -12.20 1.50 12.33
N GLU A 43 -10.96 1.07 12.56
CA GLU A 43 -10.48 0.48 13.80
C GLU A 43 -9.15 1.11 14.20
#